data_AF-A0A846JVC2-F1
#
_entry.id   AF-A0A846JVC2-F1
#
_cell.length_a   1.000
_cell.length_b   1.000
_cell.length_c   1.000
_cell.angle_alpha   90.00
_cell.angle_beta   90.00
_cell.angle_gamma   90.00
#
_symmetry.space_group_name_H-M   'P 1'
#
loop_
_entity.id
_entity.type
_entity.pdbx_description
1 polymer ?
#
loop_
_entity_poly.entity_id
_entity_poly.type
_entity_poly.pdbx_seq_one_letter_code
_entity_poly.pdbx_strand_id
1 'polypeptide(L)'
;MTNEKLVLLHQQGDKRALESLINNNMGIVIKIASKYNNINSMLELDDLLQVGYMGLINAANKYKFDIEHPTEFITFAFIIIKQEILSCVNGRSSKDIGNNKFYNNCKSLNTKIGEEEETELLDTIDSQDKSIDNIEEQLYIKQLRNELEKAMVQANTLKEREILKLHYGWNTEPVVSTEIGEIFNIDSNKVRQIEARALRKIRNSVWCRTTGKKYRDEIIGSYAFTYTSVEKKFDDELRNLYAM
;
A
#
# COMPACT_ATOMS: atom_id res chain seq x y z
N MET A 1 -2.63 -19.97 19.00
CA MET A 1 -3.83 -19.85 18.14
C MET A 1 -3.50 -18.94 16.98
N THR A 2 -4.12 -19.11 15.81
CA THR A 2 -3.97 -18.15 14.70
C THR A 2 -4.67 -16.83 15.02
N ASN A 3 -4.24 -15.75 14.40
CA ASN A 3 -4.85 -14.43 14.61
C ASN A 3 -6.32 -14.42 14.19
N GLU A 4 -6.66 -15.09 13.08
CA GLU A 4 -8.02 -15.22 12.57
C GLU A 4 -8.95 -15.86 13.60
N LYS A 5 -8.48 -16.89 14.31
CA LYS A 5 -9.27 -17.56 15.35
C LYS A 5 -9.49 -16.66 16.57
N LEU A 6 -8.47 -15.90 16.95
CA LEU A 6 -8.57 -14.95 18.06
C LEU A 6 -9.54 -13.80 17.74
N VAL A 7 -9.51 -13.29 16.50
CA VAL A 7 -10.45 -12.27 16.02
C VAL A 7 -11.88 -12.80 16.06
N LEU A 8 -12.11 -14.03 15.60
CA LEU A 8 -13.45 -14.63 15.64
C LEU A 8 -13.99 -14.76 17.07
N LEU A 9 -13.17 -15.24 18.01
CA LEU A 9 -13.55 -15.35 19.42
C LEU A 9 -13.83 -13.98 20.06
N HIS A 10 -13.01 -12.98 19.74
CA HIS A 10 -13.22 -11.60 20.19
C HIS A 10 -14.56 -11.05 19.66
N GLN A 11 -14.87 -11.25 18.38
CA GLN A 11 -16.16 -10.83 17.79
C GLN A 11 -17.37 -11.54 18.42
N GLN A 12 -17.18 -12.73 19.00
CA GLN A 12 -18.19 -13.46 19.77
C GLN A 12 -18.31 -12.97 21.24
N GLY A 13 -17.49 -12.01 21.66
CA GLY A 13 -17.53 -11.39 22.99
C GLY A 13 -16.47 -11.90 23.97
N ASP A 14 -15.52 -12.75 23.54
CA ASP A 14 -14.44 -13.23 24.42
C ASP A 14 -13.34 -12.17 24.60
N LYS A 15 -13.32 -11.54 25.78
CA LYS A 15 -12.32 -10.52 26.14
C LYS A 15 -10.89 -11.07 26.24
N ARG A 16 -10.71 -12.35 26.60
CA ARG A 16 -9.38 -12.96 26.73
C ARG A 16 -8.75 -13.20 25.36
N ALA A 17 -9.57 -13.41 24.34
CA ALA A 17 -9.12 -13.55 22.97
C ALA A 17 -8.50 -12.23 22.46
N LEU A 18 -9.07 -11.09 22.84
CA LEU A 18 -8.51 -9.78 22.50
C LEU A 18 -7.13 -9.54 23.11
N GLU A 19 -6.98 -9.82 24.42
CA GLU A 19 -5.68 -9.69 25.10
C GLU A 19 -4.62 -10.57 24.43
N SER A 20 -4.99 -11.81 24.12
CA SER A 20 -4.11 -12.74 23.40
C SER A 20 -3.75 -12.25 22.00
N LEU A 21 -4.70 -11.64 21.28
CA LEU A 21 -4.47 -11.05 19.96
C LEU A 21 -3.51 -9.88 20.03
N ILE A 22 -3.69 -8.97 20.99
CA ILE A 22 -2.81 -7.82 21.20
C ILE A 22 -1.40 -8.33 21.53
N ASN A 23 -1.27 -9.24 22.49
CA ASN A 23 0.02 -9.76 22.93
C ASN A 23 0.82 -10.42 21.79
N ASN A 24 0.15 -11.19 20.92
CA ASN A 24 0.80 -11.84 19.78
C ASN A 24 1.30 -10.85 18.72
N ASN A 25 0.69 -9.67 18.62
CA ASN A 25 0.95 -8.70 17.55
C ASN A 25 1.61 -7.40 18.04
N MET A 26 2.01 -7.32 19.32
CA MET A 26 2.71 -6.15 19.88
C MET A 26 3.93 -5.73 19.06
N GLY A 27 4.74 -6.72 18.64
CA GLY A 27 5.96 -6.44 17.87
C GLY A 27 5.69 -5.74 16.54
N ILE A 28 4.56 -6.03 15.88
CA ILE A 28 4.16 -5.37 14.64
C ILE A 28 3.78 -3.91 14.93
N VAL A 29 2.96 -3.68 15.96
CA VAL A 29 2.53 -2.32 16.36
C VAL A 29 3.73 -1.46 16.74
N ILE A 30 4.66 -1.99 17.54
CA ILE A 30 5.87 -1.28 17.96
C ILE A 30 6.74 -0.90 16.76
N LYS A 31 6.94 -1.82 15.81
CA LYS A 31 7.73 -1.56 14.60
C LYS A 31 7.08 -0.53 13.67
N ILE A 32 5.75 -0.52 13.56
CA ILE A 32 5.06 0.49 12.76
C ILE A 32 5.18 1.85 13.46
N ALA A 33 4.86 1.94 14.75
CA ALA A 33 4.90 3.18 15.52
C ALA A 33 6.31 3.80 15.59
N SER A 34 7.35 2.99 15.74
CA SER A 34 8.74 3.47 15.83
C SER A 34 9.20 4.20 14.56
N LYS A 35 8.64 3.89 13.39
CA LYS A 35 8.92 4.60 12.13
C LYS A 35 8.39 6.02 12.13
N TYR A 36 7.37 6.29 12.93
CA TYR A 36 6.73 7.60 13.04
C TYR A 36 7.24 8.41 14.23
N ASN A 37 8.15 7.84 15.03
CA ASN A 37 8.73 8.51 16.17
C ASN A 37 9.56 9.73 15.72
N ASN A 38 9.47 10.83 16.47
CA ASN A 38 10.13 12.11 16.17
C ASN A 38 9.72 12.81 14.86
N ILE A 39 8.73 12.31 14.12
CA ILE A 39 8.19 13.03 12.95
C ILE A 39 7.41 14.27 13.42
N ASN A 40 6.66 14.14 14.51
CA ASN A 40 5.99 15.22 15.19
C ASN A 40 6.58 15.35 16.60
N SER A 41 7.22 16.48 16.90
CA SER A 41 7.90 16.72 18.18
C SER A 41 6.98 16.82 19.39
N MET A 42 5.66 16.88 19.17
CA MET A 42 4.65 16.90 20.24
C MET A 42 4.10 15.52 20.57
N LEU A 43 4.42 14.48 19.79
CA LEU A 43 3.94 13.12 20.01
C LEU A 43 5.10 12.26 20.50
N GLU A 44 4.90 11.60 21.63
CA GLU A 44 5.83 10.61 22.15
C GLU A 44 5.57 9.24 21.53
N LEU A 45 6.55 8.35 21.61
CA LEU A 45 6.39 6.98 21.11
C LEU A 45 5.21 6.27 21.77
N ASP A 46 4.96 6.51 23.06
CA ASP A 46 3.86 5.90 23.81
C ASP A 46 2.49 6.35 23.29
N ASP A 47 2.36 7.59 22.81
CA ASP A 47 1.14 8.07 22.17
C ASP A 47 0.88 7.33 20.85
N LEU A 48 1.92 7.18 20.03
CA LEU A 48 1.85 6.45 18.76
C LEU A 48 1.53 4.97 18.98
N LEU A 49 2.09 4.36 20.02
CA LEU A 49 1.81 2.99 20.41
C LEU A 49 0.34 2.82 20.82
N GLN A 50 -0.18 3.71 21.66
CA GLN A 50 -1.59 3.66 22.06
C GLN A 50 -2.52 3.74 20.86
N VAL A 51 -2.28 4.69 19.95
CA VAL A 51 -3.06 4.83 18.71
C VAL A 51 -2.92 3.57 17.84
N GLY A 52 -1.72 3.01 17.73
CA GLY A 52 -1.49 1.77 16.99
C GLY A 52 -2.27 0.58 17.55
N TYR A 53 -2.30 0.42 18.89
CA TYR A 53 -3.09 -0.63 19.54
C TYR A 53 -4.59 -0.42 19.35
N MET A 54 -5.07 0.83 19.41
CA MET A 54 -6.46 1.15 19.08
C MET A 54 -6.79 0.80 17.62
N GLY A 55 -5.85 1.05 16.70
CA GLY A 55 -5.96 0.62 15.30
C GLY A 55 -6.06 -0.90 15.14
N LEU A 56 -5.27 -1.67 15.89
CA LEU A 56 -5.34 -3.13 15.90
C LEU A 56 -6.70 -3.64 16.41
N ILE A 57 -7.22 -3.06 17.49
CA ILE A 57 -8.55 -3.39 18.03
C ILE A 57 -9.65 -3.04 17.02
N ASN A 58 -9.55 -1.86 16.40
CA ASN A 58 -10.46 -1.45 15.34
C ASN A 58 -10.40 -2.39 14.14
N ALA A 59 -9.21 -2.86 13.76
CA ALA A 59 -9.04 -3.86 12.71
C ALA A 59 -9.74 -5.18 13.10
N ALA A 60 -9.55 -5.67 14.32
CA ALA A 60 -10.21 -6.88 14.81
C ALA A 60 -11.75 -6.77 14.76
N ASN A 61 -12.30 -5.61 15.09
CA ASN A 61 -13.74 -5.35 15.03
C ASN A 61 -14.28 -5.28 13.60
N LYS A 62 -13.50 -4.71 12.67
CA LYS A 62 -13.93 -4.48 11.27
C LYS A 62 -13.62 -5.67 10.33
N TYR A 63 -12.77 -6.59 10.77
CA TYR A 63 -12.34 -7.71 9.94
C TYR A 63 -13.50 -8.65 9.60
N LYS A 64 -13.65 -8.97 8.32
CA LYS A 64 -14.75 -9.78 7.78
C LYS A 64 -14.22 -11.12 7.27
N PHE A 65 -14.86 -12.20 7.68
CA PHE A 65 -14.50 -13.56 7.28
C PHE A 65 -15.25 -14.03 6.02
N ASP A 66 -16.38 -13.39 5.69
CA ASP A 66 -17.35 -13.79 4.67
C ASP A 66 -17.05 -13.24 3.27
N ILE A 67 -15.80 -12.87 3.00
CA ILE A 67 -15.37 -12.37 1.69
C ILE A 67 -14.88 -13.56 0.84
N GLU A 68 -15.21 -13.57 -0.46
CA GLU A 68 -14.84 -14.66 -1.40
C GLU A 68 -13.33 -14.98 -1.37
N HIS A 69 -12.49 -13.94 -1.20
CA HIS A 69 -11.05 -14.05 -1.05
C HIS A 69 -10.56 -13.19 0.13
N PRO A 70 -10.61 -13.71 1.37
CA PRO A 70 -10.22 -12.96 2.55
C PRO A 70 -8.69 -12.82 2.58
N THR A 71 -8.21 -11.66 3.01
CA THR A 71 -6.79 -11.43 3.32
C THR A 71 -6.47 -11.93 4.73
N GLU A 72 -5.24 -12.35 5.01
CA GLU A 72 -4.76 -12.61 6.36
C GLU A 72 -5.03 -11.39 7.27
N PHE A 73 -5.37 -11.65 8.53
CA PHE A 73 -5.71 -10.58 9.46
C PHE A 73 -4.57 -9.58 9.62
N ILE A 74 -3.32 -10.07 9.63
CA ILE A 74 -2.13 -9.23 9.78
C ILE A 74 -2.01 -8.21 8.65
N THR A 75 -2.25 -8.62 7.41
CA THR A 75 -2.22 -7.75 6.24
C THR A 75 -3.27 -6.65 6.34
N PHE A 76 -4.48 -7.00 6.79
CA PHE A 76 -5.54 -6.03 7.02
C PHE A 76 -5.22 -5.08 8.19
N ALA A 77 -4.79 -5.63 9.33
CA ALA A 77 -4.45 -4.88 10.53
C ALA A 77 -3.31 -3.89 10.27
N PHE A 78 -2.28 -4.27 9.51
CA PHE A 78 -1.18 -3.40 9.13
C PHE A 78 -1.66 -2.10 8.49
N ILE A 79 -2.59 -2.19 7.52
CA ILE A 79 -3.11 -1.03 6.81
C ILE A 79 -3.86 -0.10 7.76
N ILE A 80 -4.69 -0.66 8.65
CA ILE A 80 -5.45 0.12 9.62
C ILE A 80 -4.54 0.77 10.67
N ILE A 81 -3.57 0.03 11.21
CA ILE A 81 -2.60 0.55 12.18
C ILE A 81 -1.78 1.70 11.56
N LYS A 82 -1.23 1.49 10.35
CA LYS A 82 -0.46 2.51 9.61
C LYS A 82 -1.32 3.76 9.39
N GLN A 83 -2.58 3.59 8.99
CA GLN A 83 -3.51 4.69 8.75
C GLN A 83 -3.82 5.48 10.04
N GLU A 84 -4.11 4.80 11.15
CA GLU A 84 -4.46 5.44 12.42
C GLU A 84 -3.27 6.24 12.99
N ILE A 85 -2.06 5.68 12.91
CA ILE A 85 -0.82 6.37 13.32
C ILE A 85 -0.55 7.56 12.42
N LEU A 86 -0.62 7.39 11.09
CA LEU A 86 -0.47 8.49 10.14
C LEU A 86 -1.48 9.61 10.39
N SER A 87 -2.73 9.26 10.65
CA SER A 87 -3.79 10.22 10.99
C SER A 87 -3.48 10.98 12.30
N CYS A 88 -2.90 10.31 13.29
CA CYS A 88 -2.45 10.95 14.52
C CYS A 88 -1.27 11.91 14.27
N VAL A 89 -0.27 11.49 13.50
CA VAL A 89 0.91 12.30 13.17
C VAL A 89 0.53 13.53 12.34
N ASN A 90 -0.33 13.36 11.33
CA ASN A 90 -0.75 14.41 10.41
C ASN A 90 -1.78 15.38 11.01
N GLY A 91 -2.38 15.02 12.15
CA GLY A 91 -3.46 15.76 12.78
C GLY A 91 -4.84 15.31 12.27
N ARG A 92 -5.83 15.33 13.16
CA ARG A 92 -7.23 14.94 12.85
C ARG A 92 -8.13 16.15 12.62
N SER A 93 -7.71 17.32 13.10
CA SER A 93 -8.42 18.59 12.99
C SER A 93 -7.53 19.66 12.37
N SER A 94 -8.13 20.68 11.73
CA SER A 94 -7.43 21.85 11.18
C SER A 94 -6.54 22.57 12.20
N LYS A 95 -6.82 22.42 13.50
CA LYS A 95 -5.97 22.92 14.60
C LYS A 95 -4.71 22.08 14.84
N ASP A 96 -4.78 20.77 14.64
CA ASP A 96 -3.65 19.84 14.84
C ASP A 96 -2.67 19.92 13.65
N ILE A 97 -3.23 20.19 12.47
CA ILE A 97 -2.58 20.39 11.19
C ILE A 97 -1.53 21.53 11.23
N GLY A 98 -1.81 22.63 11.95
CA GLY A 98 -0.91 23.80 12.03
C GLY A 98 0.45 23.53 12.70
N ASN A 99 0.60 22.39 13.38
CA ASN A 99 1.83 22.03 14.10
C ASN A 99 2.76 21.08 13.30
N ASN A 100 2.38 20.67 12.09
CA ASN A 100 3.22 19.83 11.25
C ASN A 100 4.23 20.65 10.45
N LYS A 101 5.50 20.20 10.41
CA LYS A 101 6.60 20.83 9.64
C LYS A 101 6.24 21.10 8.17
N PHE A 102 5.36 20.27 7.59
CA PHE A 102 4.86 20.42 6.22
C PHE A 102 3.84 21.55 6.05
N TYR A 103 2.98 21.81 7.04
CA TYR A 103 1.91 22.81 6.91
C TYR A 103 2.40 24.25 6.95
N ASN A 104 3.47 24.53 7.71
CA ASN A 104 4.12 25.85 7.69
C ASN A 104 4.80 26.18 6.36
N ASN A 105 4.89 25.22 5.44
CA ASN A 105 5.47 25.41 4.11
C ASN A 105 4.40 25.44 2.99
N CYS A 106 3.12 25.24 3.32
CA CYS A 106 2.02 25.34 2.37
C CYS A 106 1.58 26.80 2.25
N LYS A 107 1.65 27.37 1.04
CA LYS A 107 1.03 28.67 0.76
C LYS A 107 -0.45 28.50 0.39
N SER A 108 -1.26 29.50 0.71
CA SER A 108 -2.66 29.53 0.30
C SER A 108 -2.75 29.57 -1.23
N LEU A 109 -3.64 28.77 -1.82
CA LEU A 109 -3.92 28.80 -3.26
C LEU A 109 -4.61 30.10 -3.69
N ASN A 110 -5.25 30.79 -2.75
CA ASN A 110 -5.88 32.09 -3.00
C ASN A 110 -4.91 33.25 -2.73
N THR A 111 -3.62 32.97 -2.52
CA THR A 111 -2.62 34.03 -2.43
C THR A 111 -2.50 34.71 -3.78
N LYS A 112 -2.78 36.01 -3.81
CA LYS A 112 -2.59 36.85 -5.00
C LYS A 112 -1.10 36.90 -5.38
N ILE A 113 -0.82 36.77 -6.66
CA ILE A 113 0.52 36.77 -7.25
C ILE A 113 0.56 37.69 -8.48
N GLY A 114 1.76 38.12 -8.87
CA GLY A 114 1.97 39.08 -9.96
C GLY A 114 2.03 40.53 -9.48
N GLU A 115 2.47 41.43 -10.36
CA GLU A 115 2.68 42.86 -10.02
C GLU A 115 1.37 43.64 -9.79
N GLU A 116 0.26 43.17 -10.38
CA GLU A 116 -1.06 43.82 -10.29
C GLU A 116 -1.97 43.18 -9.22
N GLU A 117 -1.53 42.13 -8.52
CA GLU A 117 -2.31 41.39 -7.50
C GLU A 117 -3.72 40.93 -7.96
N GLU A 118 -3.93 40.73 -9.26
CA GLU A 118 -5.19 40.28 -9.84
C GLU A 118 -5.27 38.76 -10.02
N THR A 119 -4.13 38.07 -10.13
CA THR A 119 -4.07 36.63 -10.38
C THR A 119 -3.92 35.86 -9.08
N GLU A 120 -4.74 34.85 -8.84
CA GLU A 120 -4.56 33.95 -7.69
C GLU A 120 -3.54 32.85 -8.03
N LEU A 121 -2.80 32.36 -7.03
CA LEU A 121 -1.86 31.26 -7.21
C LEU A 121 -2.53 30.03 -7.85
N LEU A 122 -3.79 29.77 -7.52
CA LEU A 122 -4.63 28.71 -8.10
C LEU A 122 -4.72 28.80 -9.62
N ASP A 123 -4.85 30.01 -10.17
CA ASP A 123 -5.04 30.22 -11.61
C ASP A 123 -3.78 29.88 -12.43
N THR A 124 -2.62 29.79 -11.78
CA THR A 124 -1.35 29.39 -12.41
C THR A 124 -1.07 27.89 -12.35
N ILE A 125 -1.82 27.15 -11.54
CA ILE A 125 -1.65 25.71 -11.40
C ILE A 125 -2.47 25.05 -12.49
N ASP A 126 -1.77 24.62 -13.54
CA ASP A 126 -2.37 23.80 -14.58
C ASP A 126 -2.80 22.45 -13.96
N SER A 127 -4.01 22.00 -14.25
CA SER A 127 -4.43 20.67 -13.83
C SER A 127 -3.60 19.65 -14.60
N GLN A 128 -2.58 19.06 -13.97
CA GLN A 128 -1.88 17.89 -14.53
C GLN A 128 -2.84 16.72 -14.81
N ASP A 129 -4.04 16.79 -14.24
CA ASP A 129 -5.08 15.80 -14.39
C ASP A 129 -5.74 15.94 -15.77
N LYS A 130 -5.20 15.24 -16.75
CA LYS A 130 -5.90 14.85 -18.00
C LYS A 130 -7.07 13.88 -17.72
N SER A 131 -7.60 13.86 -16.50
CA SER A 131 -8.51 12.85 -15.98
C SER A 131 -9.90 12.88 -16.61
N ILE A 132 -10.26 13.99 -17.26
CA ILE A 132 -11.51 14.11 -18.03
C ILE A 132 -11.38 13.44 -19.42
N ASP A 133 -10.17 13.29 -19.96
CA ASP A 133 -9.97 12.93 -21.38
C ASP A 133 -9.88 11.42 -21.68
N ASN A 134 -9.93 10.52 -20.68
CA ASN A 134 -9.75 9.09 -20.98
C ASN A 134 -10.55 8.12 -20.09
N ILE A 135 -11.89 8.26 -20.13
CA ILE A 135 -12.82 7.28 -19.53
C ILE A 135 -12.52 5.86 -20.04
N GLU A 136 -12.14 5.72 -21.30
CA GLU A 136 -11.77 4.43 -21.91
C GLU A 136 -10.53 3.81 -21.25
N GLU A 137 -9.47 4.59 -21.04
CA GLU A 137 -8.26 4.12 -20.34
C GLU A 137 -8.54 3.76 -18.89
N GLN A 138 -9.37 4.52 -18.18
CA GLN A 138 -9.78 4.17 -16.81
C GLN A 138 -10.56 2.86 -16.77
N LEU A 139 -11.49 2.66 -17.70
CA LEU A 139 -12.24 1.40 -17.83
C LEU A 139 -11.31 0.24 -18.19
N TYR A 140 -10.35 0.46 -19.07
CA TYR A 140 -9.35 -0.52 -19.49
C TYR A 140 -8.46 -0.96 -18.32
N ILE A 141 -7.88 -0.01 -17.58
CA ILE A 141 -7.06 -0.29 -16.39
C ILE A 141 -7.88 -1.05 -15.35
N LYS A 142 -9.15 -0.66 -15.14
CA LYS A 142 -10.05 -1.35 -14.21
C LYS A 142 -10.35 -2.79 -14.65
N GLN A 143 -10.57 -3.03 -15.94
CA GLN A 143 -10.76 -4.37 -16.48
C GLN A 143 -9.49 -5.22 -16.33
N LEU A 144 -8.33 -4.69 -16.72
CA LEU A 144 -7.03 -5.34 -16.57
C LEU A 144 -6.76 -5.73 -15.11
N ARG A 145 -7.04 -4.81 -14.18
CA ARG A 145 -6.91 -5.05 -12.73
C ARG A 145 -7.78 -6.23 -12.28
N ASN A 146 -9.04 -6.28 -12.70
CA ASN A 146 -9.96 -7.37 -12.36
C ASN A 146 -9.49 -8.71 -12.93
N GLU A 147 -8.98 -8.73 -14.16
CA GLU A 147 -8.45 -9.96 -14.76
C GLU A 147 -7.19 -10.45 -14.07
N LEU A 148 -6.26 -9.54 -13.75
CA LEU A 148 -5.06 -9.84 -12.99
C LEU A 148 -5.41 -10.40 -11.61
N GLU A 149 -6.42 -9.85 -10.94
CA GLU A 149 -6.88 -10.36 -9.65
C GLU A 149 -7.41 -11.80 -9.77
N LYS A 150 -8.21 -12.10 -10.80
CA LYS A 150 -8.66 -13.47 -11.08
C LYS A 150 -7.49 -14.41 -11.37
N ALA A 151 -6.49 -13.97 -12.14
CA ALA A 151 -5.30 -14.75 -12.44
C ALA A 151 -4.45 -15.02 -11.18
N MET A 152 -4.27 -14.02 -10.33
CA MET A 152 -3.62 -14.15 -9.02
C MET A 152 -4.37 -15.14 -8.13
N VAL A 153 -5.70 -15.09 -8.15
CA VAL A 153 -6.55 -16.01 -7.40
C VAL A 153 -6.37 -17.46 -7.83
N GLN A 154 -6.20 -17.71 -9.13
CA GLN A 154 -6.02 -19.06 -9.64
C GLN A 154 -4.59 -19.59 -9.47
N ALA A 155 -3.58 -18.73 -9.62
CA ALA A 155 -2.18 -19.15 -9.71
C ALA A 155 -1.43 -19.16 -8.37
N ASN A 156 -1.77 -18.25 -7.44
CA ASN A 156 -0.96 -17.97 -6.25
C ASN A 156 -1.64 -18.41 -4.96
N THR A 157 -0.86 -18.64 -3.90
CA THR A 157 -1.42 -18.80 -2.54
C THR A 157 -1.83 -17.45 -1.95
N LEU A 158 -2.63 -17.44 -0.88
CA LEU A 158 -3.07 -16.20 -0.24
C LEU A 158 -1.88 -15.29 0.14
N LYS A 159 -0.91 -15.84 0.87
CA LYS A 159 0.32 -15.15 1.27
C LYS A 159 1.14 -14.61 0.09
N GLU A 160 1.23 -15.36 -1.00
CA GLU A 160 1.91 -14.90 -2.23
C GLU A 160 1.20 -13.69 -2.84
N ARG A 161 -0.14 -13.72 -2.89
CA ARG A 161 -0.94 -12.60 -3.43
C ARG A 161 -0.79 -11.35 -2.58
N GLU A 162 -0.78 -11.51 -1.26
CA GLU A 162 -0.67 -10.37 -0.33
C GLU A 162 0.70 -9.70 -0.40
N ILE A 163 1.77 -10.48 -0.46
CA ILE A 163 3.12 -9.95 -0.64
C ILE A 163 3.20 -9.15 -1.95
N LEU A 164 2.62 -9.67 -3.05
CA LEU A 164 2.56 -8.92 -4.31
C LEU A 164 1.72 -7.64 -4.19
N LYS A 165 0.54 -7.73 -3.57
CA LYS A 165 -0.37 -6.59 -3.41
C LYS A 165 0.26 -5.47 -2.55
N LEU A 166 0.99 -5.83 -1.50
CA LEU A 166 1.71 -4.87 -0.66
C LEU A 166 2.94 -4.29 -1.37
N HIS A 167 3.72 -5.13 -2.05
CA HIS A 167 4.96 -4.68 -2.69
C HIS A 167 4.69 -3.68 -3.82
N TYR A 168 3.71 -3.96 -4.67
CA TYR A 168 3.35 -3.10 -5.81
C TYR A 168 2.29 -2.04 -5.49
N GLY A 169 1.80 -1.98 -4.26
CA GLY A 169 0.80 -0.99 -3.87
C GLY A 169 -0.55 -1.16 -4.59
N TRP A 170 -1.07 -2.39 -4.64
CA TRP A 170 -2.33 -2.68 -5.36
C TRP A 170 -3.52 -1.91 -4.79
N ASN A 171 -3.63 -1.87 -3.46
CA ASN A 171 -4.69 -1.16 -2.73
C ASN A 171 -4.15 -0.03 -1.85
N THR A 172 -2.83 0.09 -1.75
CA THR A 172 -2.11 0.96 -0.81
C THR A 172 -0.89 1.54 -1.48
N GLU A 173 -0.12 2.36 -0.78
CA GLU A 173 1.22 2.71 -1.22
C GLU A 173 2.11 1.45 -1.31
N PRO A 174 3.08 1.42 -2.25
CA PRO A 174 4.09 0.37 -2.34
C PRO A 174 4.89 0.23 -1.04
N VAL A 175 5.08 -1.00 -0.58
CA VAL A 175 5.80 -1.34 0.65
C VAL A 175 7.11 -2.06 0.31
N VAL A 176 8.21 -1.66 0.97
CA VAL A 176 9.53 -2.26 0.74
C VAL A 176 9.59 -3.67 1.31
N SER A 177 10.33 -4.59 0.68
CA SER A 177 10.42 -6.00 1.10
C SER A 177 10.89 -6.19 2.55
N THR A 178 11.68 -5.26 3.09
CA THR A 178 12.09 -5.24 4.50
C THR A 178 10.89 -5.08 5.42
N GLU A 179 10.04 -4.11 5.12
CA GLU A 179 8.82 -3.84 5.89
C GLU A 179 7.80 -4.96 5.74
N ILE A 180 7.65 -5.53 4.53
CA ILE A 180 6.83 -6.72 4.31
C ILE A 180 7.34 -7.89 5.17
N GLY A 181 8.66 -8.03 5.29
CA GLY A 181 9.27 -9.04 6.16
C GLY A 181 8.91 -8.83 7.63
N GLU A 182 8.91 -7.58 8.09
CA GLU A 182 8.49 -7.22 9.45
C GLU A 182 7.02 -7.56 9.71
N ILE A 183 6.14 -7.29 8.75
CA ILE A 183 4.70 -7.57 8.83
C ILE A 183 4.45 -9.07 8.99
N PHE A 184 5.02 -9.88 8.10
CA PHE A 184 4.79 -11.33 8.10
C PHE A 184 5.73 -12.10 9.03
N ASN A 185 6.57 -11.41 9.80
CA ASN A 185 7.63 -11.97 10.64
C ASN A 185 8.52 -12.99 9.89
N ILE A 186 8.96 -12.60 8.69
CA ILE A 186 9.85 -13.38 7.82
C ILE A 186 11.02 -12.51 7.37
N ASP A 187 12.13 -13.14 6.98
CA ASP A 187 13.28 -12.41 6.42
C ASP A 187 12.91 -11.72 5.10
N SER A 188 13.43 -10.51 4.89
CA SER A 188 13.41 -9.75 3.65
C SER A 188 13.82 -10.59 2.42
N ASN A 189 14.84 -11.44 2.54
CA ASN A 189 15.24 -12.35 1.47
C ASN A 189 14.16 -13.39 1.18
N LYS A 190 13.46 -13.85 2.23
CA LYS A 190 12.33 -14.78 2.06
C LYS A 190 11.16 -14.11 1.36
N VAL A 191 10.88 -12.84 1.65
CA VAL A 191 9.88 -12.05 0.92
C VAL A 191 10.20 -12.02 -0.57
N ARG A 192 11.43 -11.64 -0.95
CA ARG A 192 11.88 -11.61 -2.36
C ARG A 192 11.77 -12.97 -3.05
N GLN A 193 12.09 -14.06 -2.35
CA GLN A 193 11.92 -15.42 -2.88
C GLN A 193 10.44 -15.75 -3.15
N ILE A 194 9.54 -15.39 -2.22
CA ILE A 194 8.10 -15.62 -2.36
C ILE A 194 7.55 -14.78 -3.52
N GLU A 195 7.96 -13.52 -3.63
CA GLU A 195 7.62 -12.60 -4.71
C GLU A 195 8.03 -13.17 -6.08
N ALA A 196 9.31 -13.55 -6.24
CA ALA A 196 9.83 -14.12 -7.48
C ALA A 196 9.09 -15.40 -7.87
N ARG A 197 8.79 -16.28 -6.90
CA ARG A 197 7.99 -17.48 -7.12
C ARG A 197 6.56 -17.12 -7.54
N ALA A 198 5.96 -16.13 -6.89
CA ALA A 198 4.60 -15.70 -7.16
C ALA A 198 4.46 -15.14 -8.59
N LEU A 199 5.37 -14.26 -8.99
CA LEU A 199 5.45 -13.74 -10.36
C LEU A 199 5.68 -14.84 -11.39
N ARG A 200 6.54 -15.82 -11.09
CA ARG A 200 6.77 -16.97 -11.99
C ARG A 200 5.49 -17.77 -12.21
N LYS A 201 4.66 -17.96 -11.18
CA LYS A 201 3.36 -18.65 -11.32
C LYS A 201 2.39 -17.86 -12.19
N ILE A 202 2.30 -16.54 -12.00
CA ILE A 202 1.47 -15.66 -12.85
C ILE A 202 1.93 -15.71 -14.30
N ARG A 203 3.25 -15.61 -14.54
CA ARG A 203 3.84 -15.71 -15.90
C ARG A 203 3.52 -17.03 -16.60
N ASN A 204 3.44 -18.12 -15.84
CA ASN A 204 3.13 -19.44 -16.37
C ASN A 204 1.62 -19.74 -16.48
N SER A 205 0.76 -18.86 -15.97
CA SER A 205 -0.70 -19.02 -15.99
C SER A 205 -1.27 -18.96 -17.40
N VAL A 206 -2.45 -19.55 -17.58
CA VAL A 206 -3.20 -19.49 -18.84
C VAL A 206 -3.46 -18.03 -19.23
N TRP A 207 -3.83 -17.19 -18.26
CA TRP A 207 -4.10 -15.77 -18.46
C TRP A 207 -2.90 -15.01 -19.09
N CYS A 208 -1.68 -15.23 -18.59
CA CYS A 208 -0.50 -14.55 -19.14
C CYS A 208 -0.20 -14.98 -20.59
N ARG A 209 -0.48 -16.25 -20.94
CA ARG A 209 -0.28 -16.78 -22.29
C ARG A 209 -1.32 -16.25 -23.30
N THR A 210 -2.57 -16.06 -22.86
CA THR A 210 -3.68 -15.63 -23.73
C THR A 210 -3.80 -14.11 -23.81
N THR A 211 -3.80 -13.46 -22.65
CA THR A 211 -4.15 -12.04 -22.52
C THR A 211 -2.92 -11.20 -22.23
N GLY A 212 -1.95 -11.72 -21.49
CA GLY A 212 -0.68 -11.01 -21.22
C GLY A 212 0.11 -10.64 -22.48
N LYS A 213 -0.02 -11.42 -23.58
CA LYS A 213 0.52 -11.05 -24.89
C LYS A 213 -0.21 -9.86 -25.51
N LYS A 214 -1.55 -9.88 -25.50
CA LYS A 214 -2.37 -8.78 -26.02
C LYS A 214 -2.06 -7.46 -25.31
N TYR A 215 -2.04 -7.48 -23.98
CA TYR A 215 -1.70 -6.29 -23.18
C TYR A 215 -0.27 -5.78 -23.44
N ARG A 216 0.70 -6.70 -23.58
CA ARG A 216 2.06 -6.32 -23.94
C ARG A 216 2.10 -5.65 -25.31
N ASP A 217 1.44 -6.24 -26.31
CA ASP A 217 1.45 -5.76 -27.68
C ASP A 217 0.65 -4.44 -27.82
N GLU A 218 -0.40 -4.24 -27.04
CA GLU A 218 -1.19 -2.99 -26.96
C GLU A 218 -0.44 -1.86 -26.26
N ILE A 219 0.26 -2.14 -25.15
CA ILE A 219 1.11 -1.15 -24.47
C ILE A 219 2.33 -0.78 -25.33
N ILE A 220 2.97 -1.77 -25.96
CA ILE A 220 4.08 -1.51 -26.90
C ILE A 220 3.58 -0.81 -28.16
N GLY A 221 2.35 -1.09 -28.60
CA GLY A 221 1.71 -0.47 -29.76
C GLY A 221 1.24 0.97 -29.51
N SER A 222 0.84 1.32 -28.28
CA SER A 222 0.46 2.69 -27.92
C SER A 222 1.67 3.59 -27.72
N TYR A 223 2.80 3.05 -27.26
CA TYR A 223 4.09 3.74 -27.20
C TYR A 223 4.86 3.61 -28.52
N ALA A 224 4.40 4.33 -29.54
CA ALA A 224 5.08 4.48 -30.83
C ALA A 224 6.41 5.27 -30.77
N PHE A 225 7.24 5.10 -29.74
CA PHE A 225 8.60 5.62 -29.68
C PHE A 225 9.60 4.56 -29.18
N THR A 226 10.47 4.15 -30.11
CA THR A 226 11.78 3.49 -29.91
C THR A 226 11.79 2.08 -29.32
N TYR A 227 11.52 1.11 -30.19
CA TYR A 227 12.07 -0.24 -30.11
C TYR A 227 13.58 -0.22 -30.38
N THR A 228 14.41 0.36 -29.48
CA THR A 228 15.88 0.17 -29.49
C THR A 228 16.65 0.48 -28.20
N SER A 229 16.05 0.94 -27.10
CA SER A 229 16.84 1.29 -25.89
C SER A 229 16.25 0.81 -24.56
N VAL A 230 15.04 0.25 -24.55
CA VAL A 230 14.31 -0.08 -23.31
C VAL A 230 14.53 -1.53 -22.86
N GLU A 231 14.70 -2.48 -23.78
CA GLU A 231 15.08 -3.86 -23.42
C GLU A 231 16.54 -3.96 -22.93
N LYS A 232 17.41 -3.00 -23.28
CA LYS A 232 18.75 -2.90 -22.67
C LYS A 232 18.70 -2.38 -21.23
N LYS A 233 17.82 -1.44 -20.90
CA LYS A 233 17.67 -0.91 -19.53
C LYS A 233 17.02 -1.90 -18.58
N PHE A 234 16.01 -2.66 -19.04
CA PHE A 234 15.40 -3.70 -18.21
C PHE A 234 16.38 -4.85 -17.88
N ASP A 235 17.25 -5.24 -18.81
CA ASP A 235 18.30 -6.25 -18.57
C ASP A 235 19.55 -5.67 -17.85
N ASP A 236 19.94 -4.41 -18.11
CA ASP A 236 21.09 -3.74 -17.44
C ASP A 236 20.77 -3.35 -15.98
N GLU A 237 19.52 -2.96 -15.65
CA GLU A 237 19.09 -2.72 -14.26
C GLU A 237 18.95 -4.03 -13.46
N LEU A 238 18.50 -5.12 -14.10
CA LEU A 238 18.49 -6.45 -13.47
C LEU A 238 19.90 -7.02 -13.25
N ARG A 239 20.90 -6.67 -14.08
CA ARG A 239 22.31 -7.03 -13.86
C ARG A 239 22.99 -6.18 -12.77
N ASN A 240 22.67 -4.89 -12.66
CA ASN A 240 23.27 -4.01 -11.65
C ASN A 240 22.64 -4.13 -10.24
N LEU A 241 21.46 -4.73 -10.11
CA LEU A 241 20.85 -5.07 -8.82
C LEU A 241 21.48 -6.32 -8.12
N TYR A 242 22.51 -6.94 -8.71
CA TYR A 242 23.27 -8.06 -8.14
C TYR A 242 24.80 -7.84 -8.10
N ALA A 243 25.27 -6.61 -8.34
CA ALA A 243 26.69 -6.25 -8.24
C ALA A 243 26.89 -4.99 -7.38
N MET A 244 26.31 -4.97 -6.18
CA MET A 244 26.87 -4.31 -4.98
C MET A 244 26.19 -4.84 -3.72
#